data_AF-A0A937UAW7-F1
#
_entry.id   AF-A0A937UAW7-F1
#
_cell.length_a   1.000
_cell.length_b   1.000
_cell.length_c   1.000
_cell.angle_alpha   90.00
_cell.angle_beta   90.00
_cell.angle_gamma   90.00
#
_symmetry.space_group_name_H-M   'P 1'
#
loop_
_entity.id
_entity.type
_entity.pdbx_description
1 polymer ?
#
loop_
_entity_poly.entity_id
_entity_poly.type
_entity_poly.pdbx_seq_one_letter_code
_entity_poly.pdbx_strand_id
1 'polypeptide(L)'
;MTEELSDNAVAQAKSEGVRWGYILPAVVLAAIAFLIVPAESLNSAAEVIAGLSYTGRAVIAIAILMATLWVTAALPVAVTALMPLILFPLCTGGSISVKTAAAPYAHEMVFLFMGGFMISVAMQQWGLHRRLALHAILLIGTQPRRLVGGLMVSSALISMWVSNTATPVMMLPIAMSVIELVRGELSRIGSDDLPRPGEPFNFAICLMLGIAYAASIGGIGTLVGTPPNALMAGFLKDNYHIEISFAKWSVMALPLVIVFVPIVWLLLTRVIFPIRIRSIPGGRALIRKELEGRGPMSRGELMVLIVFAVTAGVDDPPSAGSAYAAGGHASADRP
;
A
#
# COMPACT_ATOMS: atom_id res chain seq x y z
N MET A 1 -12.56 22.60 -0.50
CA MET A 1 -11.82 21.41 -0.03
C MET A 1 -12.02 20.17 -0.90
N THR A 2 -13.22 19.84 -1.39
CA THR A 2 -13.42 18.76 -2.38
C THR A 2 -12.95 19.14 -3.79
N GLU A 3 -13.15 20.39 -4.21
CA GLU A 3 -12.58 20.92 -5.48
C GLU A 3 -11.06 21.01 -5.44
N GLU A 4 -10.46 21.57 -4.38
CA GLU A 4 -8.98 21.64 -4.27
C GLU A 4 -8.28 20.27 -4.21
N LEU A 5 -8.92 19.25 -3.64
CA LEU A 5 -8.37 17.88 -3.65
C LEU A 5 -8.47 17.23 -5.05
N SER A 6 -9.55 17.52 -5.78
CA SER A 6 -9.70 17.17 -7.20
C SER A 6 -8.65 17.89 -8.06
N ASP A 7 -8.50 19.19 -7.88
CA ASP A 7 -7.57 20.02 -8.64
C ASP A 7 -6.12 19.68 -8.34
N ASN A 8 -5.78 19.33 -7.10
CA ASN A 8 -4.44 18.85 -6.75
C ASN A 8 -4.17 17.44 -7.29
N ALA A 9 -5.16 16.55 -7.33
CA ALA A 9 -5.00 15.24 -7.98
C ALA A 9 -4.83 15.38 -9.51
N VAL A 10 -5.57 16.30 -10.14
CA VAL A 10 -5.43 16.65 -11.56
C VAL A 10 -4.11 17.37 -11.84
N ALA A 11 -3.64 18.23 -10.93
CA ALA A 11 -2.33 18.89 -11.02
C ALA A 11 -1.17 17.91 -10.81
N GLN A 12 -1.32 16.93 -9.93
CA GLN A 12 -0.34 15.87 -9.68
C GLN A 12 -0.27 14.90 -10.88
N ALA A 13 -1.40 14.58 -11.51
CA ALA A 13 -1.44 13.89 -12.80
C ALA A 13 -0.82 14.71 -13.94
N LYS A 14 -0.96 16.05 -13.93
CA LYS A 14 -0.27 16.96 -14.87
C LYS A 14 1.24 17.07 -14.60
N SER A 15 1.71 16.77 -13.39
CA SER A 15 3.14 16.83 -13.03
C SER A 15 3.94 15.59 -13.45
N GLU A 16 3.27 14.50 -13.86
CA GLU A 16 3.89 13.33 -14.49
C GLU A 16 4.12 13.54 -16.00
N GLY A 17 4.73 14.68 -16.35
CA GLY A 17 5.17 14.92 -17.72
C GLY A 17 6.21 13.89 -18.16
N VAL A 18 6.15 13.47 -19.43
CA VAL A 18 7.12 12.55 -20.03
C VAL A 18 8.54 13.12 -19.90
N ARG A 19 9.43 12.39 -19.23
CA ARG A 19 10.83 12.77 -19.09
C ARG A 19 11.65 12.20 -20.23
N TRP A 20 11.54 12.85 -21.39
CA TRP A 20 12.15 12.42 -22.66
C TRP A 20 13.64 12.07 -22.57
N GLY A 21 14.40 12.75 -21.70
CA GLY A 21 15.83 12.52 -21.52
C GLY A 21 16.21 11.11 -21.05
N TYR A 22 15.29 10.37 -20.41
CA TYR A 22 15.54 9.01 -19.91
C TYR A 22 15.08 7.90 -20.87
N ILE A 23 14.28 8.22 -21.89
CA ILE A 23 13.72 7.23 -22.82
C ILE A 23 14.82 6.68 -23.72
N LEU A 24 15.62 7.54 -24.34
CA LEU A 24 16.71 7.12 -25.22
C LEU A 24 17.75 6.25 -24.49
N PRO A 25 18.25 6.62 -23.29
CA PRO A 25 19.10 5.73 -22.49
C PRO A 25 18.46 4.37 -22.19
N ALA A 26 17.16 4.33 -21.87
CA ALA A 26 16.47 3.08 -21.59
C ALA A 26 16.41 2.16 -22.83
N VAL A 27 16.15 2.72 -24.01
CA VAL A 27 16.17 1.97 -25.29
C VAL A 27 17.57 1.49 -25.61
N VAL A 28 18.59 2.33 -25.42
CA VAL A 28 20.00 1.96 -25.62
C VAL A 28 20.41 0.82 -24.69
N LEU A 29 20.06 0.89 -23.40
CA LEU A 29 20.35 -0.18 -22.44
C LEU A 29 19.65 -1.50 -22.82
N ALA A 30 18.40 -1.43 -23.28
CA ALA A 30 17.68 -2.60 -23.77
C ALA A 30 18.34 -3.22 -25.01
N ALA A 31 18.78 -2.40 -25.97
CA ALA A 31 19.51 -2.85 -27.15
C ALA A 31 20.86 -3.48 -26.78
N ILE A 32 21.60 -2.86 -25.87
CA ILE A 32 22.85 -3.40 -25.32
C ILE A 32 22.59 -4.76 -24.68
N ALA A 33 21.54 -4.88 -23.85
CA ALA A 33 21.18 -6.14 -23.22
C ALA A 33 20.84 -7.23 -24.24
N PHE A 34 20.06 -6.88 -25.28
CA PHE A 34 19.78 -7.81 -26.37
C PHE A 34 21.07 -8.33 -27.01
N LEU A 35 22.02 -7.44 -27.31
CA LEU A 35 23.28 -7.78 -27.98
C LEU A 35 24.27 -8.55 -27.10
N ILE A 36 24.35 -8.24 -25.80
CA ILE A 36 25.28 -8.87 -24.85
C ILE A 36 24.81 -10.29 -24.49
N VAL A 37 23.51 -10.52 -24.35
CA VAL A 37 22.99 -11.85 -24.00
C VAL A 37 23.32 -12.83 -25.13
N PRO A 38 24.08 -13.93 -24.86
CA PRO A 38 24.50 -14.86 -25.90
C PRO A 38 23.30 -15.50 -26.59
N ALA A 39 23.38 -15.66 -27.92
CA ALA A 39 22.39 -16.41 -28.68
C ALA A 39 22.56 -17.91 -28.45
N GLU A 40 21.44 -18.64 -28.41
CA GLU A 40 21.46 -20.11 -28.46
C GLU A 40 22.33 -20.61 -29.62
N SER A 41 23.31 -21.45 -29.30
CA SER A 41 24.16 -22.14 -30.27
C SER A 41 24.08 -23.64 -30.05
N LEU A 42 23.96 -24.38 -31.16
CA LEU A 42 23.91 -25.83 -31.17
C LEU A 42 25.31 -26.38 -31.44
N ASN A 43 25.70 -27.44 -30.73
CA ASN A 43 26.88 -28.22 -31.09
C ASN A 43 26.62 -29.17 -32.26
N SER A 44 27.66 -29.86 -32.69
CA SER A 44 27.57 -30.90 -33.73
C SER A 44 26.65 -32.08 -33.37
N ALA A 45 26.24 -32.22 -32.11
CA ALA A 45 25.27 -33.21 -31.62
C ALA A 45 23.84 -32.64 -31.45
N ALA A 46 23.59 -31.40 -31.88
CA ALA A 46 22.32 -30.68 -31.72
C ALA A 46 21.88 -30.43 -30.26
N GLU A 47 22.82 -30.41 -29.31
CA GLU A 47 22.58 -29.95 -27.95
C GLU A 47 22.86 -28.45 -27.84
N VAL A 48 22.00 -27.74 -27.08
CA VAL A 48 22.16 -26.31 -26.78
C VAL A 48 23.34 -26.13 -25.84
N ILE A 49 24.42 -25.52 -26.32
CA ILE A 49 25.65 -25.35 -25.51
C ILE A 49 25.66 -24.03 -24.74
N ALA A 50 25.03 -22.97 -25.25
CA ALA A 50 24.98 -21.68 -24.55
C ALA A 50 23.96 -20.73 -25.18
N GLY A 51 23.33 -19.90 -24.34
CA GLY A 51 22.58 -18.71 -24.76
C GLY A 51 21.06 -18.82 -24.57
N LEU A 52 20.37 -17.77 -25.01
CA LEU A 52 18.91 -17.69 -25.06
C LEU A 52 18.45 -17.61 -26.51
N SER A 53 17.27 -18.18 -26.77
CA SER A 53 16.56 -18.02 -28.04
C SER A 53 16.39 -16.54 -28.36
N TYR A 54 16.19 -16.22 -29.66
CA TYR A 54 15.89 -14.85 -30.10
C TYR A 54 14.74 -14.24 -29.27
N THR A 55 13.68 -15.01 -29.06
CA THR A 55 12.53 -14.63 -28.22
C THR A 55 12.95 -14.37 -26.77
N GLY A 56 13.77 -15.23 -26.16
CA GLY A 56 14.28 -15.04 -24.80
C GLY A 56 15.10 -13.76 -24.65
N ARG A 57 16.00 -13.47 -25.61
CA ARG A 57 16.79 -12.23 -25.65
C ARG A 57 15.91 -10.98 -25.79
N ALA A 58 14.89 -11.04 -26.64
CA ALA A 58 13.94 -9.95 -26.82
C ALA A 58 13.13 -9.69 -25.54
N VAL A 59 12.68 -10.75 -24.84
CA VAL A 59 11.97 -10.62 -23.56
C VAL A 59 12.85 -9.96 -22.50
N ILE A 60 14.13 -10.34 -22.39
CA ILE A 60 15.09 -9.70 -21.45
C ILE A 60 15.30 -8.23 -21.79
N ALA A 61 15.49 -7.90 -23.08
CA ALA A 61 15.67 -6.53 -23.51
C ALA A 61 14.45 -5.66 -23.15
N ILE A 62 13.24 -6.17 -23.38
CA ILE A 62 11.99 -5.50 -23.00
C ILE A 62 11.88 -5.37 -21.47
N ALA A 63 12.25 -6.39 -20.71
CA ALA A 63 12.25 -6.32 -19.26
C ALA A 63 13.21 -5.23 -18.73
N ILE A 64 14.41 -5.11 -19.30
CA ILE A 64 15.39 -4.06 -18.94
C ILE A 64 14.90 -2.68 -19.34
N LEU A 65 14.29 -2.55 -20.53
CA LEU A 65 13.63 -1.31 -20.95
C LEU A 65 12.60 -0.88 -19.90
N MET A 66 11.67 -1.77 -19.55
CA MET A 66 10.60 -1.49 -18.59
C MET A 66 11.16 -1.17 -17.19
N ALA A 67 12.12 -1.95 -16.70
CA ALA A 67 12.76 -1.72 -15.42
C ALA A 67 13.43 -0.33 -15.36
N THR A 68 14.15 0.05 -16.42
CA THR A 68 14.79 1.37 -16.52
C THR A 68 13.74 2.48 -16.53
N LEU A 69 12.66 2.33 -17.30
CA LEU A 69 11.57 3.31 -17.37
C LEU A 69 10.81 3.46 -16.05
N TRP A 70 10.61 2.38 -15.29
CA TRP A 70 10.00 2.42 -13.96
C TRP A 70 10.91 3.08 -12.92
N VAL A 71 12.20 2.73 -12.88
CA VAL A 71 13.16 3.31 -11.92
C VAL A 71 13.36 4.81 -12.18
N THR A 72 13.41 5.22 -13.45
CA THR A 72 13.59 6.63 -13.83
C THR A 72 12.29 7.44 -13.81
N ALA A 73 11.13 6.75 -13.71
CA ALA A 73 9.80 7.32 -13.92
C ALA A 73 9.74 8.18 -15.19
N ALA A 74 10.33 7.69 -16.29
CA ALA A 74 10.40 8.43 -17.56
C ALA A 74 9.04 8.58 -18.24
N LEU A 75 8.19 7.57 -18.07
CA LEU A 75 6.81 7.51 -18.52
C LEU A 75 5.92 7.12 -17.33
N PRO A 76 4.62 7.46 -17.35
CA PRO A 76 3.68 6.99 -16.34
C PRO A 76 3.74 5.46 -16.21
N VAL A 77 3.69 4.95 -14.99
CA VAL A 77 3.87 3.52 -14.68
C VAL A 77 2.94 2.63 -15.51
N ALA A 78 1.70 3.07 -15.72
CA ALA A 78 0.70 2.37 -16.52
C ALA A 78 1.06 2.29 -18.02
N VAL A 79 1.66 3.35 -18.59
CA VAL A 79 2.10 3.35 -19.99
C VAL A 79 3.22 2.34 -20.19
N THR A 80 4.21 2.34 -19.30
CA THR A 80 5.29 1.35 -19.31
C THR A 80 4.73 -0.07 -19.12
N ALA A 81 3.77 -0.26 -18.22
CA ALA A 81 3.14 -1.55 -17.96
C ALA A 81 2.37 -2.10 -19.17
N LEU A 82 1.89 -1.26 -20.10
CA LEU A 82 1.20 -1.68 -21.33
C LEU A 82 2.14 -1.96 -22.51
N MET A 83 3.42 -1.59 -22.42
CA MET A 83 4.40 -1.83 -23.49
C MET A 83 4.49 -3.28 -23.97
N PRO A 84 4.42 -4.32 -23.12
CA PRO A 84 4.45 -5.71 -23.57
C PRO A 84 3.41 -6.05 -24.64
N LEU A 85 2.23 -5.43 -24.62
CA LEU A 85 1.17 -5.66 -25.61
C LEU A 85 1.60 -5.32 -27.04
N ILE A 86 2.50 -4.36 -27.17
CA ILE A 86 3.02 -3.89 -28.47
C ILE A 86 4.39 -4.50 -28.75
N LEU A 87 5.29 -4.50 -27.76
CA LEU A 87 6.67 -4.91 -27.94
C LEU A 87 6.83 -6.42 -28.08
N PHE A 88 6.03 -7.25 -27.39
CA PHE A 88 6.15 -8.69 -27.54
C PHE A 88 5.85 -9.17 -28.97
N PRO A 89 4.73 -8.81 -29.61
CA PRO A 89 4.49 -9.18 -31.01
C PRO A 89 5.58 -8.67 -31.98
N LEU A 90 6.05 -7.43 -31.79
CA LEU A 90 7.01 -6.80 -32.69
C LEU A 90 8.43 -7.36 -32.54
N CYS A 91 8.92 -7.46 -31.30
CA CYS A 91 10.31 -7.80 -31.03
C CYS A 91 10.56 -9.31 -30.98
N THR A 92 9.54 -10.15 -30.80
CA THR A 92 9.67 -11.62 -30.82
C THR A 92 9.35 -12.25 -32.18
N GLY A 93 9.18 -11.45 -33.23
CA GLY A 93 8.77 -11.96 -34.54
C GLY A 93 7.38 -12.59 -34.54
N GLY A 94 6.51 -12.16 -33.62
CA GLY A 94 5.15 -12.68 -33.46
C GLY A 94 5.03 -13.97 -32.63
N SER A 95 6.12 -14.54 -32.11
CA SER A 95 6.07 -15.76 -31.28
C SER A 95 5.19 -15.58 -30.03
N ILE A 96 5.20 -14.38 -29.44
CA ILE A 96 4.29 -14.01 -28.36
C ILE A 96 3.21 -13.10 -28.93
N SER A 97 1.99 -13.63 -29.03
CA SER A 97 0.83 -12.89 -29.54
C SER A 97 0.31 -11.85 -28.54
N VAL A 98 -0.39 -10.82 -29.04
CA VAL A 98 -1.07 -9.81 -28.19
C VAL A 98 -2.00 -10.48 -27.18
N LYS A 99 -2.72 -11.54 -27.59
CA LYS A 99 -3.62 -12.30 -26.72
C LYS A 99 -2.87 -12.92 -25.53
N THR A 100 -1.70 -13.50 -25.79
CA THR A 100 -0.86 -14.10 -24.74
C THR A 100 -0.29 -13.03 -23.83
N ALA A 101 0.20 -11.93 -24.41
CA ALA A 101 0.70 -10.78 -23.67
C ALA A 101 -0.39 -10.12 -22.79
N ALA A 102 -1.65 -10.15 -23.22
CA ALA A 102 -2.78 -9.54 -22.53
C ALA A 102 -3.39 -10.39 -21.40
N ALA A 103 -3.13 -11.70 -21.38
CA ALA A 103 -3.73 -12.61 -20.39
C ALA A 103 -3.48 -12.18 -18.92
N PRO A 104 -2.26 -11.73 -18.52
CA PRO A 104 -1.99 -11.34 -17.13
C PRO A 104 -2.79 -10.13 -16.63
N TYR A 105 -3.30 -9.26 -17.52
CA TYR A 105 -4.08 -8.08 -17.11
C TYR A 105 -5.47 -8.45 -16.57
N ALA A 106 -5.94 -9.68 -16.83
CA ALA A 106 -7.20 -10.21 -16.34
C ALA A 106 -7.01 -11.21 -15.17
N HIS A 107 -5.85 -11.18 -14.49
CA HIS A 107 -5.61 -12.03 -13.34
C HIS A 107 -6.59 -11.71 -12.19
N GLU A 108 -7.08 -12.74 -11.50
CA GLU A 108 -8.09 -12.61 -10.42
C GLU A 108 -7.69 -11.59 -9.33
N MET A 109 -6.40 -11.50 -9.02
CA MET A 109 -5.87 -10.56 -8.02
C MET A 109 -6.07 -9.09 -8.42
N VAL A 110 -6.12 -8.79 -9.73
CA VAL A 110 -6.45 -7.45 -10.22
C VAL A 110 -7.89 -7.09 -9.86
N PHE A 111 -8.82 -8.04 -10.01
CA PHE A 111 -10.23 -7.86 -9.65
C PHE A 111 -10.45 -7.78 -8.13
N LEU A 112 -9.73 -8.59 -7.36
CA LEU A 112 -9.72 -8.50 -5.89
C LEU A 112 -9.31 -7.09 -5.43
N PHE A 113 -8.23 -6.57 -6.01
CA PHE A 113 -7.73 -5.23 -5.70
C PHE A 113 -8.70 -4.12 -6.11
N MET A 114 -9.34 -4.27 -7.28
CA MET A 114 -10.39 -3.37 -7.75
C MET A 114 -11.58 -3.33 -6.78
N GLY A 115 -12.06 -4.47 -6.31
CA GLY A 115 -13.13 -4.55 -5.31
C GLY A 115 -12.74 -3.88 -3.98
N GLY A 116 -11.52 -4.13 -3.51
CA GLY A 116 -10.95 -3.47 -2.33
C GLY A 116 -10.90 -1.94 -2.46
N PHE A 117 -10.47 -1.43 -3.61
CA PHE A 117 -10.49 0.00 -3.89
C PHE A 117 -11.89 0.60 -3.94
N MET A 118 -12.87 -0.09 -4.50
CA MET A 118 -14.26 0.38 -4.50
C MET A 118 -14.78 0.54 -3.07
N ILE A 119 -14.51 -0.43 -2.19
CA ILE A 119 -14.87 -0.35 -0.76
C ILE A 119 -14.14 0.82 -0.08
N SER A 120 -12.84 0.98 -0.33
CA SER A 120 -12.05 2.11 0.17
C SER A 120 -12.62 3.46 -0.25
N VAL A 121 -12.93 3.64 -1.53
CA VAL A 121 -13.52 4.89 -2.05
C VAL A 121 -14.88 5.14 -1.42
N ALA A 122 -15.71 4.12 -1.24
CA ALA A 122 -16.98 4.26 -0.52
C ALA A 122 -16.77 4.70 0.94
N MET A 123 -15.81 4.10 1.66
CA MET A 123 -15.44 4.52 3.03
C MET A 123 -14.96 5.97 3.08
N GLN A 124 -14.27 6.44 2.03
CA GLN A 124 -13.83 7.82 1.90
C GLN A 124 -15.01 8.77 1.66
N GLN A 125 -15.85 8.46 0.67
CA GLN A 125 -17.00 9.28 0.27
C GLN A 125 -17.95 9.55 1.44
N TRP A 126 -18.20 8.53 2.27
CA TRP A 126 -19.10 8.65 3.42
C TRP A 126 -18.41 9.13 4.70
N GLY A 127 -17.09 9.28 4.70
CA GLY A 127 -16.34 9.76 5.87
C GLY A 127 -16.26 8.74 7.03
N LEU A 128 -16.57 7.46 6.78
CA LEU A 128 -16.55 6.40 7.80
C LEU A 128 -15.17 6.27 8.44
N HIS A 129 -14.11 6.28 7.62
CA HIS A 129 -12.71 6.25 8.07
C HIS A 129 -12.40 7.33 9.11
N ARG A 130 -12.95 8.54 8.94
CA ARG A 130 -12.73 9.68 9.86
C ARG A 130 -13.42 9.44 11.20
N ARG A 131 -14.64 8.88 11.19
CA ARG A 131 -15.34 8.48 12.41
C ARG A 131 -14.54 7.42 13.17
N LEU A 132 -14.04 6.39 12.49
CA LEU A 132 -13.23 5.33 13.10
C LEU A 132 -11.94 5.90 13.71
N ALA A 133 -11.25 6.80 13.00
CA ALA A 133 -10.04 7.45 13.50
C ALA A 133 -10.28 8.27 14.77
N LEU A 134 -11.35 9.08 14.83
CA LEU A 134 -11.66 9.90 16.02
C LEU A 134 -12.00 9.02 17.24
N HIS A 135 -12.71 7.91 17.05
CA HIS A 135 -13.00 6.95 18.13
C HIS A 135 -11.72 6.28 18.65
N ALA A 136 -10.84 5.85 17.75
CA ALA A 136 -9.55 5.26 18.14
C ALA A 136 -8.69 6.23 18.97
N ILE A 137 -8.66 7.52 18.61
CA ILE A 137 -7.96 8.56 19.37
C ILE A 137 -8.58 8.73 20.77
N LEU A 138 -9.91 8.74 20.88
CA LEU A 138 -10.61 8.86 22.17
C LEU A 138 -10.35 7.67 23.11
N LEU A 139 -10.15 6.48 22.56
CA LEU A 139 -9.81 5.26 23.32
C LEU A 139 -8.37 5.31 23.87
N ILE A 140 -7.42 5.80 23.08
CA ILE A 140 -5.99 5.78 23.42
C ILE A 140 -5.62 6.90 24.41
N GLY A 141 -6.30 8.06 24.33
CA GLY A 141 -6.20 9.16 25.28
C GLY A 141 -5.41 10.37 24.76
N THR A 142 -5.31 11.41 25.59
CA THR A 142 -4.96 12.78 25.14
C THR A 142 -3.59 13.27 25.58
N GLN A 143 -2.75 12.40 26.13
CA GLN A 143 -1.34 12.73 26.35
C GLN A 143 -0.64 12.89 24.99
N PRO A 144 0.29 13.85 24.81
CA PRO A 144 0.96 14.10 23.53
C PRO A 144 1.51 12.85 22.86
N ARG A 145 2.23 12.01 23.62
CA ARG A 145 2.78 10.75 23.10
C ARG A 145 1.67 9.78 22.68
N ARG A 146 0.59 9.70 23.45
CA ARG A 146 -0.57 8.84 23.15
C ARG A 146 -1.36 9.35 21.95
N LEU A 147 -1.43 10.66 21.74
CA LEU A 147 -2.03 11.24 20.54
C LEU A 147 -1.27 10.84 19.28
N VAL A 148 0.08 10.88 19.32
CA VAL A 148 0.91 10.35 18.21
C VAL A 148 0.58 8.87 17.98
N GLY A 149 0.61 8.05 19.04
CA GLY A 149 0.29 6.63 18.95
C GLY A 149 -1.12 6.36 18.41
N GLY A 150 -2.11 7.16 18.83
CA GLY A 150 -3.48 7.03 18.38
C GLY A 150 -3.67 7.40 16.92
N LEU A 151 -3.03 8.46 16.45
CA LEU A 151 -3.02 8.80 15.03
C LEU A 151 -2.25 7.78 14.20
N MET A 152 -1.16 7.21 14.72
CA MET A 152 -0.44 6.11 14.08
C MET A 152 -1.31 4.86 13.94
N VAL A 153 -1.95 4.40 15.02
CA VAL A 153 -2.86 3.24 14.98
C VAL A 153 -4.01 3.48 14.01
N SER A 154 -4.65 4.65 14.07
CA SER A 154 -5.70 5.02 13.11
C SER A 154 -5.20 5.01 11.67
N SER A 155 -4.01 5.54 11.41
CA SER A 155 -3.41 5.56 10.07
C SER A 155 -3.11 4.14 9.59
N ALA A 156 -2.55 3.28 10.44
CA ALA A 156 -2.28 1.90 10.09
C ALA A 156 -3.58 1.14 9.75
N LEU A 157 -4.63 1.31 10.57
CA LEU A 157 -5.93 0.69 10.33
C LEU A 157 -6.59 1.18 9.05
N ILE A 158 -6.53 2.47 8.75
CA ILE A 158 -7.07 3.00 7.50
C ILE A 158 -6.28 2.46 6.30
N SER A 159 -4.95 2.44 6.40
CA SER A 159 -4.05 2.02 5.31
C SER A 159 -4.08 0.52 5.01
N MET A 160 -4.65 -0.30 5.90
CA MET A 160 -4.95 -1.70 5.60
C MET A 160 -6.01 -1.85 4.49
N TRP A 161 -6.82 -0.83 4.22
CA TRP A 161 -7.95 -0.94 3.31
C TRP A 161 -7.92 0.14 2.23
N VAL A 162 -7.37 1.29 2.57
CA VAL A 162 -7.08 2.41 1.68
C VAL A 162 -5.63 2.27 1.17
N SER A 163 -5.17 3.20 0.33
CA SER A 163 -3.76 3.22 -0.07
C SER A 163 -2.85 3.88 0.98
N ASN A 164 -1.60 3.41 1.01
CA ASN A 164 -0.51 3.98 1.81
C ASN A 164 -0.26 5.47 1.52
N THR A 165 -0.57 5.93 0.30
CA THR A 165 -0.39 7.32 -0.11
C THR A 165 -1.59 8.19 0.24
N ALA A 166 -2.81 7.67 0.07
CA ALA A 166 -4.03 8.41 0.38
C ALA A 166 -4.23 8.58 1.89
N THR A 167 -3.83 7.60 2.69
CA THR A 167 -4.05 7.62 4.14
C THR A 167 -3.38 8.82 4.82
N PRO A 168 -2.07 9.12 4.62
CA PRO A 168 -1.46 10.32 5.16
C PRO A 168 -2.13 11.62 4.70
N VAL A 169 -2.53 11.71 3.42
CA VAL A 169 -3.21 12.90 2.88
C VAL A 169 -4.55 13.13 3.59
N MET A 170 -5.30 12.07 3.86
CA MET A 170 -6.56 12.14 4.61
C MET A 170 -6.35 12.50 6.08
N MET A 171 -5.24 12.06 6.67
CA MET A 171 -4.90 12.32 8.07
C MET A 171 -4.25 13.68 8.29
N LEU A 172 -3.69 14.29 7.24
CA LEU A 172 -2.94 15.54 7.28
C LEU A 172 -3.76 16.70 7.90
N PRO A 173 -5.01 16.98 7.49
CA PRO A 173 -5.77 18.07 8.12
C PRO A 173 -5.99 17.85 9.61
N ILE A 174 -6.28 16.62 10.03
CA ILE A 174 -6.49 16.27 11.44
C ILE A 174 -5.19 16.45 12.22
N ALA A 175 -4.06 16.00 11.67
CA ALA A 175 -2.75 16.16 12.26
C ALA A 175 -2.40 17.65 12.44
N MET A 176 -2.64 18.46 11.42
CA MET A 176 -2.40 19.91 11.46
C MET A 176 -3.27 20.61 12.51
N SER A 177 -4.57 20.30 12.57
CA SER A 177 -5.45 20.86 13.61
C SER A 177 -4.99 20.48 15.02
N VAL A 178 -4.51 19.24 15.23
CA VAL A 178 -3.95 18.81 16.52
C VAL A 178 -2.64 19.56 16.82
N ILE A 179 -1.75 19.74 15.84
CA ILE A 179 -0.50 20.48 16.00
C ILE A 179 -0.76 21.93 16.39
N GLU A 180 -1.69 22.61 15.71
CA GLU A 180 -2.07 23.99 15.98
C GLU A 180 -2.70 24.16 17.37
N LEU A 181 -3.58 23.25 17.78
CA LEU A 181 -4.14 23.25 19.13
C LEU A 181 -3.01 23.15 20.17
N VAL A 182 -2.11 22.18 20.01
CA VAL A 182 -1.02 21.96 20.97
C VAL A 182 -0.10 23.18 21.02
N ARG A 183 0.25 23.75 19.86
CA ARG A 183 1.05 24.98 19.79
C ARG A 183 0.35 26.15 20.47
N GLY A 184 -0.94 26.36 20.22
CA GLY A 184 -1.73 27.44 20.82
C GLY A 184 -1.83 27.32 22.34
N GLU A 185 -2.06 26.12 22.86
CA GLU A 185 -2.09 25.87 24.30
C GLU A 185 -0.73 26.08 24.95
N LEU A 186 0.37 25.62 24.33
CA LEU A 186 1.74 25.87 24.80
C LEU A 186 2.06 27.36 24.86
N SER A 187 1.64 28.14 23.85
CA SER A 187 1.77 29.60 23.85
C SER A 187 0.94 30.25 24.95
N ARG A 188 -0.29 29.80 25.20
CA ARG A 188 -1.17 30.38 26.23
C ARG A 188 -0.60 30.20 27.64
N ILE A 189 0.02 29.05 27.91
CA ILE A 189 0.58 28.74 29.23
C ILE A 189 2.05 29.17 29.38
N GLY A 190 2.66 29.76 28.35
CA GLY A 190 4.06 30.18 28.36
C GLY A 190 5.04 29.03 28.59
N SER A 191 4.76 27.84 28.04
CA SER A 191 5.59 26.65 28.28
C SER A 191 6.94 26.74 27.57
N ASP A 192 8.01 26.35 28.26
CA ASP A 192 9.35 26.17 27.69
C ASP A 192 9.40 25.07 26.59
N ASP A 193 8.37 24.21 26.53
CA ASP A 193 8.22 23.21 25.45
C ASP A 193 7.76 23.84 24.11
N LEU A 194 7.39 25.13 24.07
CA LEU A 194 7.05 25.83 22.84
C LEU A 194 8.34 26.05 22.01
N PRO A 195 8.42 25.56 20.77
CA PRO A 195 9.61 25.74 19.93
C PRO A 195 9.83 27.21 19.59
N ARG A 196 11.08 27.67 19.68
CA ARG A 196 11.46 29.04 19.30
C ARG A 196 11.38 29.21 17.78
N PRO A 197 11.30 30.45 17.26
CA PRO A 197 11.36 30.69 15.82
C PRO A 197 12.60 30.03 15.20
N GLY A 198 12.38 29.16 14.20
CA GLY A 198 13.44 28.39 13.53
C GLY A 198 13.79 27.04 14.17
N GLU A 199 13.27 26.73 15.36
CA GLU A 199 13.50 25.42 15.99
C GLU A 199 12.47 24.36 15.55
N PRO A 200 12.89 23.09 15.39
CA PRO A 200 12.00 22.01 15.01
C PRO A 200 10.97 21.71 16.11
N PHE A 201 9.71 21.57 15.73
CA PHE A 201 8.67 21.16 16.67
C PHE A 201 8.57 19.63 16.73
N ASN A 202 9.30 18.99 17.66
CA ASN A 202 9.38 17.52 17.77
C ASN A 202 8.01 16.83 17.80
N PHE A 203 7.00 17.43 18.46
CA PHE A 203 5.64 16.88 18.47
C PHE A 203 5.04 16.81 17.06
N ALA A 204 5.13 17.90 16.28
CA ALA A 204 4.64 17.93 14.91
C ALA A 204 5.42 16.96 14.01
N ILE A 205 6.74 16.90 14.16
CA ILE A 205 7.59 15.96 13.40
C ILE A 205 7.18 14.52 13.69
N CYS A 206 7.05 14.15 14.96
CA CYS A 206 6.58 12.81 15.37
C CYS A 206 5.20 12.49 14.82
N LEU A 207 4.28 13.46 14.83
CA LEU A 207 2.92 13.26 14.36
C LEU A 207 2.90 12.97 12.86
N MET A 208 3.57 13.81 12.08
CA MET A 208 3.61 13.74 10.62
C MET A 208 4.37 12.50 10.14
N LEU A 209 5.57 12.25 10.68
CA LEU A 209 6.35 11.04 10.34
C LEU A 209 5.67 9.78 10.86
N GLY A 210 5.06 9.84 12.05
CA GLY A 210 4.31 8.73 12.63
C GLY A 210 3.17 8.30 11.71
N ILE A 211 2.37 9.24 11.22
CA ILE A 211 1.29 8.97 10.26
C ILE A 211 1.84 8.33 8.98
N ALA A 212 2.92 8.89 8.42
CA ALA A 212 3.52 8.38 7.18
C ALA A 212 4.02 6.92 7.35
N TYR A 213 4.81 6.65 8.40
CA TYR A 213 5.32 5.30 8.65
C TYR A 213 4.21 4.32 9.02
N ALA A 214 3.25 4.74 9.84
CA ALA A 214 2.16 3.87 10.24
C ALA A 214 1.24 3.52 9.07
N ALA A 215 1.04 4.43 8.11
CA ALA A 215 0.34 4.11 6.86
C ALA A 215 1.11 3.03 6.06
N SER A 216 2.42 3.21 5.85
CA SER A 216 3.24 2.22 5.15
C SER A 216 3.23 0.84 5.84
N ILE A 217 3.34 0.79 7.17
CA ILE A 217 3.28 -0.45 7.94
C ILE A 217 1.88 -1.05 7.87
N GLY A 218 0.84 -0.24 8.00
CA GLY A 218 -0.55 -0.67 7.95
C GLY A 218 -0.90 -1.38 6.65
N GLY A 219 -0.42 -0.90 5.51
CA GLY A 219 -0.64 -1.52 4.21
C GLY A 219 -0.12 -2.95 4.07
N ILE A 220 0.77 -3.40 4.95
CA ILE A 220 1.25 -4.79 4.99
C ILE A 220 0.17 -5.73 5.54
N GLY A 221 -0.71 -5.22 6.41
CA GLY A 221 -1.64 -6.04 7.22
C GLY A 221 -2.71 -6.81 6.45
N THR A 222 -2.97 -6.47 5.19
CA THR A 222 -3.98 -7.14 4.35
C THR A 222 -3.49 -7.27 2.91
N LEU A 223 -4.15 -8.15 2.14
CA LEU A 223 -3.86 -8.30 0.71
C LEU A 223 -4.17 -7.04 -0.12
N VAL A 224 -5.15 -6.24 0.32
CA VAL A 224 -5.63 -5.04 -0.38
C VAL A 224 -4.79 -3.80 -0.04
N GLY A 225 -4.09 -3.78 1.10
CA GLY A 225 -3.38 -2.58 1.57
C GLY A 225 -2.29 -2.08 0.62
N THR A 226 -1.60 -2.97 -0.10
CA THR A 226 -0.57 -2.56 -1.07
C THR A 226 -0.41 -3.56 -2.23
N PRO A 227 -0.13 -3.11 -3.47
CA PRO A 227 0.01 -3.99 -4.64
C PRO A 227 1.03 -5.13 -4.51
N PRO A 228 2.21 -4.95 -3.87
CA PRO A 228 3.16 -6.04 -3.65
C PRO A 228 2.59 -7.26 -2.93
N ASN A 229 1.61 -7.08 -2.03
CA ASN A 229 0.98 -8.17 -1.31
C ASN A 229 0.18 -9.05 -2.27
N ALA A 230 -0.66 -8.42 -3.10
CA ALA A 230 -1.45 -9.09 -4.12
C ALA A 230 -0.57 -9.77 -5.17
N LEU A 231 0.54 -9.12 -5.57
CA LEU A 231 1.51 -9.69 -6.50
C LEU A 231 2.20 -10.93 -5.92
N MET A 232 2.58 -10.89 -4.64
CA MET A 232 3.13 -12.06 -3.94
C MET A 232 2.14 -13.22 -3.88
N ALA A 233 0.88 -12.96 -3.52
CA ALA A 233 -0.14 -14.00 -3.46
C ALA A 233 -0.43 -14.60 -4.84
N GLY A 234 -0.52 -13.78 -5.89
CA GLY A 234 -0.64 -14.27 -7.27
C GLY A 234 0.57 -15.11 -7.69
N PHE A 235 1.78 -14.63 -7.40
CA PHE A 235 3.02 -15.35 -7.73
C PHE A 235 3.09 -16.73 -7.04
N LEU A 236 2.73 -16.81 -5.76
CA LEU A 236 2.70 -18.07 -5.01
C LEU A 236 1.63 -19.03 -5.53
N LYS A 237 0.48 -18.52 -5.96
CA LYS A 237 -0.56 -19.33 -6.61
C LYS A 237 -0.07 -19.89 -7.94
N ASP A 238 0.45 -19.03 -8.81
CA ASP A 238 0.79 -19.41 -10.19
C ASP A 238 2.03 -20.31 -10.29
N ASN A 239 3.04 -20.09 -9.42
CA ASN A 239 4.33 -20.76 -9.53
C ASN A 239 4.52 -21.90 -8.53
N TYR A 240 3.81 -21.86 -7.40
CA TYR A 240 3.95 -22.84 -6.31
C TYR A 240 2.64 -23.51 -5.93
N HIS A 241 1.51 -23.17 -6.56
CA HIS A 241 0.18 -23.68 -6.23
C HIS A 241 -0.22 -23.44 -4.77
N ILE A 242 0.34 -22.40 -4.14
CA ILE A 242 0.04 -22.01 -2.77
C ILE A 242 -1.01 -20.89 -2.80
N GLU A 243 -2.24 -21.23 -2.42
CA GLU A 243 -3.32 -20.26 -2.30
C GLU A 243 -3.34 -19.59 -0.92
N ILE A 244 -3.02 -18.30 -0.91
CA ILE A 244 -3.14 -17.45 0.28
C ILE A 244 -4.44 -16.67 0.18
N SER A 245 -5.44 -17.07 0.97
CA SER A 245 -6.68 -16.31 1.12
C SER A 245 -6.45 -15.01 1.89
N PHE A 246 -7.41 -14.08 1.79
CA PHE A 246 -7.41 -12.83 2.53
C PHE A 246 -7.17 -13.03 4.03
N ALA A 247 -7.93 -13.94 4.65
CA ALA A 247 -7.81 -14.24 6.07
C ALA A 247 -6.44 -14.80 6.45
N LYS A 248 -5.90 -15.75 5.66
CA LYS A 248 -4.56 -16.33 5.90
C LYS A 248 -3.47 -15.26 5.85
N TRP A 249 -3.53 -14.36 4.87
CA TRP A 249 -2.59 -13.24 4.80
C TRP A 249 -2.69 -12.36 6.05
N SER A 250 -3.90 -11.95 6.42
CA SER A 250 -4.11 -11.06 7.55
C SER A 250 -3.65 -11.66 8.88
N VAL A 251 -3.88 -12.95 9.13
CA VAL A 251 -3.38 -13.62 10.33
C VAL A 251 -1.85 -13.63 10.39
N MET A 252 -1.18 -13.77 9.24
CA MET A 252 0.28 -13.72 9.15
C MET A 252 0.84 -12.30 9.28
N ALA A 253 0.20 -11.31 8.65
CA ALA A 253 0.74 -9.95 8.51
C ALA A 253 0.33 -9.00 9.64
N LEU A 254 -0.88 -9.13 10.20
CA LEU A 254 -1.35 -8.27 11.31
C LEU A 254 -0.44 -8.29 12.54
N PRO A 255 0.12 -9.44 12.98
CA PRO A 255 1.10 -9.46 14.06
C PRO A 255 2.29 -8.53 13.82
N LEU A 256 2.78 -8.44 12.57
CA LEU A 256 3.87 -7.54 12.21
C LEU A 256 3.45 -6.07 12.38
N VAL A 257 2.23 -5.72 11.97
CA VAL A 257 1.70 -4.35 12.15
C VAL A 257 1.57 -4.01 13.63
N ILE A 258 1.01 -4.93 14.42
CA ILE A 258 0.82 -4.80 15.87
C ILE A 258 2.17 -4.61 16.60
N VAL A 259 3.25 -5.18 16.08
CA VAL A 259 4.60 -5.04 16.66
C VAL A 259 5.31 -3.78 16.15
N PHE A 260 5.32 -3.55 14.84
CA PHE A 260 6.10 -2.46 14.24
C PHE A 260 5.52 -1.08 14.50
N VAL A 261 4.18 -0.91 14.56
CA VAL A 261 3.58 0.39 14.88
C VAL A 261 4.01 0.89 16.26
N PRO A 262 3.91 0.09 17.34
CA PRO A 262 4.47 0.46 18.65
C PRO A 262 5.98 0.70 18.62
N ILE A 263 6.78 -0.12 17.93
CA ILE A 263 8.23 0.09 17.85
C ILE A 263 8.56 1.45 17.25
N VAL A 264 7.98 1.79 16.10
CA VAL A 264 8.20 3.10 15.46
C VAL A 264 7.68 4.22 16.35
N TRP A 265 6.52 4.04 16.99
CA TRP A 265 5.98 5.01 17.93
C TRP A 265 6.94 5.28 19.09
N LEU A 266 7.52 4.24 19.69
CA LEU A 266 8.49 4.36 20.77
C LEU A 266 9.78 5.04 20.28
N LEU A 267 10.32 4.63 19.14
CA LEU A 267 11.53 5.19 18.56
C LEU A 267 11.36 6.69 18.26
N LEU A 268 10.29 7.08 17.58
CA LEU A 268 10.02 8.48 17.25
C LEU A 268 9.83 9.32 18.52
N THR A 269 8.93 8.90 19.41
CA THR A 269 8.48 9.75 20.52
C THR A 269 9.43 9.77 21.73
N ARG A 270 10.35 8.80 21.86
CA ARG A 270 11.29 8.70 22.98
C ARG A 270 12.77 8.80 22.62
N VAL A 271 13.18 8.36 21.43
CA VAL A 271 14.61 8.25 21.08
C VAL A 271 15.01 9.34 20.09
N ILE A 272 14.36 9.37 18.92
CA ILE A 272 14.77 10.23 17.80
C ILE A 272 14.31 11.68 18.02
N PHE A 273 13.02 11.87 18.31
CA PHE A 273 12.40 13.18 18.50
C PHE A 273 11.64 13.22 19.83
N PRO A 274 12.36 13.18 20.97
CA PRO A 274 11.75 13.02 22.28
C PRO A 274 10.71 14.12 22.56
N ILE A 275 9.46 13.70 22.82
CA ILE A 275 8.37 14.60 23.16
C ILE A 275 8.40 14.87 24.66
N ARG A 276 8.65 16.11 25.05
CA ARG A 276 8.77 16.56 26.46
C ARG A 276 7.47 17.12 27.06
N ILE A 277 6.51 17.47 26.19
CA ILE A 277 5.19 17.98 26.57
C ILE A 277 4.49 16.99 27.51
N ARG A 278 4.12 17.44 28.71
CA ARG A 278 3.52 16.60 29.75
C ARG A 278 2.02 16.41 29.60
N SER A 279 1.29 17.45 29.22
CA SER A 279 -0.17 17.44 29.10
C SER A 279 -0.67 18.45 28.09
N ILE A 280 -1.77 18.11 27.42
CA ILE A 280 -2.52 19.03 26.57
C ILE A 280 -3.89 19.22 27.23
N PRO A 281 -4.11 20.32 27.96
CA PRO A 281 -5.44 20.69 28.44
C PRO A 281 -6.40 20.81 27.24
N GLY A 282 -7.61 20.26 27.34
CA GLY A 282 -8.64 20.42 26.30
C GLY A 282 -8.54 19.50 25.05
N GLY A 283 -7.48 18.71 24.88
CA GLY A 283 -7.33 17.82 23.72
C GLY A 283 -8.49 16.83 23.53
N ARG A 284 -9.05 16.31 24.64
CA ARG A 284 -10.22 15.42 24.59
C ARG A 284 -11.48 16.14 24.12
N ALA A 285 -11.64 17.39 24.55
CA ALA A 285 -12.79 18.21 24.22
C ALA A 285 -12.78 18.59 22.72
N LEU A 286 -11.61 18.84 22.14
CA LEU A 286 -11.48 19.08 20.70
C LEU A 286 -11.91 17.86 19.87
N ILE A 287 -11.35 16.68 20.16
CA ILE A 287 -11.69 15.46 19.41
C ILE A 287 -13.17 15.11 19.58
N ARG A 288 -13.72 15.32 20.79
CA ARG A 288 -15.15 15.14 21.06
C ARG A 288 -16.00 16.13 20.27
N LYS A 289 -15.65 17.41 20.26
CA LYS A 289 -16.34 18.45 19.47
C LYS A 289 -16.33 18.12 17.98
N GLU A 290 -15.19 17.64 17.46
CA GLU A 290 -15.09 17.22 16.06
C GLU A 290 -15.99 16.01 15.76
N LEU A 291 -16.04 15.04 16.68
CA LEU A 291 -16.91 13.86 16.55
C LEU A 291 -18.40 14.23 16.64
N GLU A 292 -18.77 15.07 17.61
CA GLU A 292 -20.13 15.60 17.80
C GLU A 292 -20.58 16.41 16.58
N GLY A 293 -19.68 17.22 15.99
CA GLY A 293 -19.93 17.96 14.76
C GLY A 293 -20.24 17.09 13.54
N ARG A 294 -19.87 15.80 13.54
CA ARG A 294 -20.28 14.85 12.49
C ARG A 294 -21.67 14.26 12.70
N GLY A 295 -22.27 14.45 13.88
CA GLY A 295 -23.56 13.89 14.23
C GLY A 295 -23.58 12.35 14.32
N PRO A 296 -24.78 11.75 14.45
CA PRO A 296 -24.94 10.30 14.49
C PRO A 296 -24.49 9.64 13.20
N MET A 297 -24.27 8.31 13.24
CA MET A 297 -23.82 7.56 12.07
C MET A 297 -24.86 7.68 10.93
N SER A 298 -24.41 8.13 9.77
CA SER A 298 -25.30 8.28 8.61
C SER A 298 -25.67 6.91 8.02
N ARG A 299 -26.75 6.85 7.25
CA ARG A 299 -27.13 5.62 6.54
C ARG A 299 -26.00 5.11 5.62
N GLY A 300 -25.30 6.02 4.96
CA GLY A 300 -24.18 5.65 4.09
C GLY A 300 -22.98 5.12 4.86
N GLU A 301 -22.62 5.73 6.00
CA GLU A 301 -21.57 5.19 6.88
C GLU A 301 -21.91 3.79 7.38
N LEU A 302 -23.17 3.55 7.76
CA LEU A 302 -23.64 2.25 8.23
C LEU A 302 -23.63 1.20 7.11
N MET A 303 -24.14 1.54 5.92
CA MET A 303 -24.15 0.62 4.78
C MET A 303 -22.75 0.20 4.38
N VAL A 304 -21.82 1.16 4.30
CA VAL A 304 -20.41 0.84 3.99
C VAL A 304 -19.80 -0.04 5.07
N LEU A 305 -20.07 0.23 6.35
CA LEU A 305 -19.58 -0.61 7.45
C LEU A 305 -20.10 -2.06 7.36
N ILE A 306 -21.38 -2.24 7.02
CA ILE A 306 -21.98 -3.56 6.84
C ILE A 306 -21.36 -4.28 5.65
N VAL A 307 -21.31 -3.62 4.48
CA VAL A 307 -20.69 -4.20 3.27
C VAL A 307 -19.25 -4.61 3.56
N PHE A 308 -18.48 -3.75 4.21
CA PHE A 308 -17.13 -4.03 4.63
C PHE A 308 -17.03 -5.27 5.54
N ALA A 309 -17.84 -5.33 6.60
CA ALA A 309 -17.81 -6.42 7.56
C ALA A 309 -18.22 -7.75 6.92
N VAL A 310 -19.21 -7.73 6.02
CA VAL A 310 -19.65 -8.90 5.27
C VAL A 310 -18.54 -9.34 4.31
N THR A 311 -17.98 -8.45 3.50
CA THR A 311 -16.91 -8.82 2.56
C THR A 311 -15.68 -9.38 3.28
N ALA A 312 -15.25 -8.75 4.38
CA ALA A 312 -14.13 -9.23 5.18
C ALA A 312 -14.42 -10.57 5.89
N GLY A 313 -15.68 -10.85 6.21
CA GLY A 313 -16.11 -12.10 6.87
C GLY A 313 -16.46 -13.25 5.92
N VAL A 314 -16.89 -12.95 4.68
CA VAL A 314 -17.30 -13.94 3.67
C VAL A 314 -16.09 -14.53 2.93
N ASP A 315 -14.96 -13.82 2.89
CA ASP A 315 -13.71 -14.30 2.29
C ASP A 315 -13.04 -15.48 3.07
N ASP A 316 -13.73 -16.00 4.08
CA ASP A 316 -13.37 -17.20 4.85
C ASP A 316 -14.41 -18.31 4.62
N PRO A 317 -14.51 -18.92 3.41
CA PRO A 317 -15.13 -20.23 3.33
C PRO A 317 -14.24 -21.21 4.11
N PRO A 318 -14.81 -22.04 5.00
CA PRO A 318 -14.01 -23.01 5.75
C PRO A 318 -13.27 -23.85 4.73
N SER A 319 -11.94 -23.76 4.75
CA SER A 319 -11.08 -24.49 3.84
C SER A 319 -11.50 -25.96 3.84
N ALA A 320 -11.98 -26.44 2.71
CA ALA A 320 -12.22 -27.85 2.42
C ALA A 320 -10.90 -28.65 2.34
N GLY A 321 -9.91 -28.29 3.17
CA GLY A 321 -8.61 -28.95 3.32
C GLY A 321 -8.49 -29.82 4.57
N SER A 322 -9.43 -29.73 5.53
CA SER A 322 -9.45 -30.63 6.69
C SER A 322 -10.14 -31.97 6.40
N ALA A 323 -10.93 -32.07 5.32
CA ALA A 323 -11.63 -33.30 4.96
C ALA A 323 -10.73 -34.32 4.20
N TYR A 324 -9.66 -33.86 3.53
CA TYR A 324 -8.77 -34.76 2.77
C TYR A 324 -7.62 -35.35 3.61
N ALA A 325 -7.28 -34.76 4.75
CA ALA A 325 -6.22 -35.28 5.63
C ALA A 325 -6.69 -36.41 6.57
N ALA A 326 -8.00 -36.64 6.70
CA ALA A 326 -8.58 -37.63 7.62
C ALA A 326 -9.02 -38.96 6.94
N GLY A 327 -8.95 -39.06 5.61
CA GLY A 327 -9.42 -40.24 4.85
C GLY A 327 -8.32 -41.14 4.27
N GLY A 328 -7.04 -40.81 4.47
CA GLY A 328 -5.91 -41.42 3.76
C GLY A 328 -5.02 -42.38 4.56
N HIS A 329 -5.45 -42.87 5.72
CA HIS A 329 -4.69 -43.86 6.51
C HIS A 329 -5.61 -44.82 7.26
N ALA A 330 -6.38 -45.63 6.52
CA ALA A 330 -6.93 -46.86 7.08
C ALA A 330 -7.19 -47.86 5.95
N SER A 331 -6.59 -49.05 6.07
CA SER A 331 -6.70 -50.25 5.23
C SER A 331 -5.62 -50.48 4.15
N ALA A 332 -4.41 -50.75 4.63
CA ALA A 332 -3.50 -51.67 3.95
C ALA A 332 -2.86 -52.57 5.01
N ASP A 333 -3.61 -53.56 5.49
CA ASP A 333 -3.05 -54.74 6.17
C ASP A 333 -3.99 -55.96 6.03
N ARG A 334 -3.67 -56.76 4.99
CA ARG A 334 -3.64 -58.24 4.89
C ARG A 334 -4.91 -59.09 5.15
N PRO A 335 -4.93 -60.37 4.72
CA PRO A 335 -4.04 -61.07 3.78
C PRO A 335 -4.67 -61.32 2.40
#